data_AF-A0A915U5Y7-F1
#
_entry.id   AF-A0A915U5Y7-F1
#
_cell.length_a   1.000
_cell.length_b   1.000
_cell.length_c   1.000
_cell.angle_alpha   90.00
_cell.angle_beta   90.00
_cell.angle_gamma   90.00
#
_symmetry.space_group_name_H-M   'P 1'
#
loop_
_entity.id
_entity.type
_entity.pdbx_description
1 polymer ?
#
loop_
_entity_poly.entity_id
_entity_poly.type
_entity_poly.pdbx_seq_one_letter_code
_entity_poly.pdbx_strand_id
1 'polypeptide(L)' 'MEYPDLVRRFRVSGVPKTVINESADILGAVPEAEFVEAVVRG' A
#
# COMPACT_ATOMS: atom_id res chain seq x y z
N MET A 1 12.76 -9.03 -11.20
CA MET A 1 11.90 -8.14 -10.40
C MET A 1 12.78 -6.99 -9.94
N GLU A 2 12.43 -5.73 -10.24
CA GLU A 2 13.33 -4.58 -10.09
C GLU A 2 13.62 -4.18 -8.63
N TYR A 3 12.67 -4.44 -7.72
CA TYR A 3 12.78 -4.09 -6.29
C TYR A 3 12.49 -5.29 -5.37
N PRO A 4 13.33 -6.34 -5.39
CA PRO A 4 13.04 -7.58 -4.68
C PRO A 4 13.01 -7.40 -3.15
N ASP A 5 13.80 -6.47 -2.60
CA ASP A 5 13.83 -6.20 -1.16
C ASP A 5 12.57 -5.47 -0.68
N LEU A 6 12.04 -4.53 -1.47
CA LEU A 6 10.78 -3.86 -1.15
C LEU A 6 9.60 -4.82 -1.23
N VAL A 7 9.60 -5.71 -2.23
CA VAL A 7 8.57 -6.75 -2.37
C VAL A 7 8.56 -7.67 -1.15
N ARG A 8 9.73 -8.08 -0.65
CA ARG A 8 9.85 -8.88 0.57
C ARG A 8 9.42 -8.08 1.81
N ARG A 9 9.94 -6.85 1.98
CA ARG A 9 9.69 -5.99 3.14
C ARG A 9 8.20 -5.68 3.31
N PHE A 10 7.54 -5.28 2.23
CA PHE A 10 6.12 -4.87 2.24
C PHE A 10 5.15 -5.97 1.81
N ARG A 11 5.66 -7.20 1.66
CA ARG A 11 4.89 -8.40 1.30
C ARG A 11 3.97 -8.14 0.09
N VAL A 12 4.55 -7.61 -0.98
CA VAL A 12 3.81 -7.28 -2.20
C VAL A 12 3.49 -8.59 -2.94
N SER A 13 2.23 -9.04 -2.84
CA SER A 13 1.71 -10.22 -3.54
C SER A 13 0.87 -9.88 -4.77
N GLY A 14 0.43 -8.62 -4.90
CA GLY A 14 -0.39 -8.12 -6.01
C GLY A 14 -0.31 -6.60 -6.13
N VAL A 15 -0.69 -6.08 -7.29
CA VAL A 15 -0.66 -4.64 -7.63
C VAL A 15 -2.02 -4.17 -8.16
N PRO A 16 -2.41 -2.90 -7.96
CA PRO A 16 -1.70 -1.85 -7.20
C PRO A 16 -1.72 -2.09 -5.68
N LYS A 17 -0.65 -1.70 -4.97
CA LYS A 17 -0.56 -1.69 -3.50
C LYS A 17 0.08 -0.38 -3.05
N THR A 18 -0.54 0.31 -2.09
CA THR A 18 -0.01 1.53 -1.46
C THR A 18 0.37 1.22 -0.01
N VAL A 19 1.55 1.67 0.43
CA VAL A 19 2.02 1.55 1.81
C VAL A 19 2.06 2.95 2.43
N ILE A 20 1.50 3.12 3.62
CA ILE A 20 1.37 4.39 4.34
C ILE A 20 2.23 4.33 5.58
N ASN A 21 3.19 5.26 5.71
CA ASN A 21 4.08 5.40 6.86
C ASN A 21 4.71 4.07 7.33
N GLU A 22 4.94 3.15 6.39
CA GLU A 22 5.44 1.78 6.64
C GLU A 22 4.61 0.94 7.63
N SER A 23 3.39 1.40 7.98
CA SER A 23 2.59 0.88 9.08
C SER A 23 1.22 0.38 8.64
N ALA A 24 0.68 0.92 7.54
CA ALA A 24 -0.58 0.49 6.95
C ALA A 24 -0.43 0.26 5.44
N ASP A 25 -1.35 -0.52 4.85
CA ASP A 25 -1.39 -0.71 3.40
C ASP A 25 -2.80 -0.83 2.83
N ILE A 26 -2.94 -0.39 1.58
CA ILE A 26 -4.15 -0.48 0.75
C ILE A 26 -3.81 -1.39 -0.43
N LEU A 27 -4.58 -2.47 -0.62
CA LEU A 27 -4.45 -3.37 -1.76
C LEU A 27 -5.58 -3.13 -2.76
N GLY A 28 -5.23 -2.97 -4.03
CA GLY A 28 -6.16 -2.69 -5.10
C GLY A 28 -6.55 -1.22 -5.18
N ALA A 29 -7.57 -0.94 -5.99
CA ALA A 29 -8.15 0.38 -6.11
C ALA A 29 -9.35 0.51 -5.15
N VAL A 30 -9.41 1.62 -4.42
CA VAL A 30 -10.53 1.99 -3.54
C VAL A 30 -11.06 3.37 -3.93
N PRO A 31 -12.31 3.73 -3.59
CA PRO A 31 -12.82 5.08 -3.79
C PRO A 31 -11.93 6.13 -3.13
N GLU A 32 -11.86 7.32 -3.74
CA GLU A 32 -10.99 8.41 -3.28
C GLU A 32 -11.22 8.77 -1.81
N ALA A 33 -12.49 8.84 -1.38
CA ALA A 33 -12.83 9.16 0.01
C ALA A 33 -12.22 8.14 1.00
N GLU A 34 -12.25 6.85 0.67
CA GLU A 34 -11.66 5.79 1.49
C GLU A 34 -10.13 5.86 1.48
N PHE A 35 -9.53 6.16 0.32
CA PHE A 35 -8.09 6.35 0.21
C PHE A 35 -7.60 7.51 1.08
N VAL A 36 -8.25 8.68 0.99
CA VAL A 36 -7.89 9.88 1.76
C VAL A 36 -8.07 9.61 3.25
N GLU A 37 -9.15 8.96 3.66
CA GLU A 37 -9.36 8.59 5.05
C GLU A 37 -8.25 7.68 5.58
N ALA A 38 -7.87 6.64 4.83
CA ALA A 38 -6.80 5.73 5.20
C ALA A 38 -5.44 6.46 5.32
N VAL A 39 -5.15 7.39 4.42
CA VAL A 39 -3.91 8.20 4.44
C VAL A 39 -3.87 9.18 5.62
N VAL A 40 -5.00 9.77 6.01
CA VAL A 40 -5.05 10.72 7.13
C VAL A 40 -4.98 10.02 8.49
N ARG A 41 -5.47 8.77 8.57
CA ARG A 41 -5.47 7.98 9.82
C ARG A 41 -4.18 7.19 10.06
N GLY A 42 -3.44 6.85 9.00
CA GLY A 42 -2.18 6.10 9.05
C GLY A 42 -0.95 6.98 9.17
#